data_AF-A0AAW2QJI4-F1
#
_entry.id   AF-A0AAW2QJI4-F1
#
_cell.length_a   1.000
_cell.length_b   1.000
_cell.length_c   1.000
_cell.angle_alpha   90.00
_cell.angle_beta   90.00
_cell.angle_gamma   90.00
#
_symmetry.space_group_name_H-M   'P 1'
#
loop_
_entity.id
_entity.type
_entity.pdbx_description
1 polymer ?
#
loop_
_entity_poly.entity_id
_entity_poly.type
_entity_poly.pdbx_seq_one_letter_code
_entity_poly.pdbx_strand_id
1 'polypeptide(L)'
;MSVSDQCCSNPPTLIPDCGAGEVQELGGLSCYISGSADSKISVILISDIFGYEAPKLRIDRFVLKLADKVAAAGYYTVVPDYFRGDPCDADRFHQVFPGWIKIHGPEQGFEDTKPLIEALKSKGITKIGAAGFCWGAKVVVELAKEGYIQAGVLLHPSLISVEDIQGVKVPISILGAEIDQFSPPKLVREFEEVLQKKPK
;
A
#
# COMPACT_ATOMS: atom_id res chain seq x y z
N MET A 1 -5.93 16.94 -23.00
CA MET A 1 -6.54 15.76 -22.39
C MET A 1 -6.55 16.03 -20.90
N SER A 2 -7.71 16.31 -20.32
CA SER A 2 -7.86 16.66 -18.90
C SER A 2 -7.72 15.40 -18.05
N VAL A 3 -6.77 15.43 -17.11
CA VAL A 3 -6.59 14.42 -16.08
C VAL A 3 -7.80 14.50 -15.13
N SER A 4 -8.51 13.41 -14.86
CA SER A 4 -9.61 13.44 -13.88
C SER A 4 -9.08 13.37 -12.46
N ASP A 5 -9.66 14.17 -11.57
CA ASP A 5 -9.27 14.34 -10.17
C ASP A 5 -9.71 13.17 -9.25
N GLN A 6 -9.96 11.96 -9.74
CA GLN A 6 -10.75 10.97 -8.98
C GLN A 6 -10.04 10.37 -7.75
N CYS A 7 -8.71 10.19 -7.79
CA CYS A 7 -7.94 9.82 -6.60
C CYS A 7 -7.98 10.92 -5.52
N CYS A 8 -8.16 12.18 -5.92
CA CYS A 8 -8.25 13.34 -5.02
C CYS A 8 -9.70 13.69 -4.64
N SER A 9 -10.67 13.33 -5.47
CA SER A 9 -12.08 13.74 -5.35
C SER A 9 -12.94 12.79 -4.52
N ASN A 10 -12.48 11.56 -4.29
CA ASN A 10 -13.23 10.56 -3.54
C ASN A 10 -12.35 9.88 -2.46
N PRO A 11 -11.80 10.68 -1.51
CA PRO A 11 -11.02 10.13 -0.41
C PRO A 11 -11.88 9.19 0.45
N PRO A 12 -11.27 8.18 1.12
CA PRO A 12 -11.99 7.28 2.01
C PRO A 12 -12.84 8.01 3.06
N THR A 13 -13.99 7.43 3.42
CA THR A 13 -14.91 8.04 4.39
C THR A 13 -14.28 8.16 5.79
N LEU A 14 -14.42 9.36 6.35
CA LEU A 14 -13.80 9.84 7.59
C LEU A 14 -14.51 9.31 8.85
N ILE A 15 -13.74 8.79 9.84
CA ILE A 15 -14.26 8.39 11.17
C ILE A 15 -13.46 9.11 12.29
N PRO A 16 -14.05 9.69 13.36
CA PRO A 16 -13.36 10.69 14.19
C PRO A 16 -12.23 10.19 15.13
N ASP A 17 -12.18 8.91 15.49
CA ASP A 17 -11.15 8.38 16.40
C ASP A 17 -9.99 7.77 15.62
N CYS A 18 -8.74 8.16 15.92
CA CYS A 18 -7.56 7.61 15.25
C CYS A 18 -6.43 7.25 16.22
N GLY A 19 -6.08 5.96 16.26
CA GLY A 19 -4.75 5.46 16.57
C GLY A 19 -4.59 4.79 17.93
N ALA A 20 -4.62 3.45 18.01
CA ALA A 20 -4.16 2.70 19.18
C ALA A 20 -2.66 2.31 19.11
N GLY A 21 -2.05 2.45 17.94
CA GLY A 21 -0.66 2.11 17.65
C GLY A 21 0.34 3.24 17.90
N GLU A 22 1.61 2.96 17.65
CA GLU A 22 2.74 3.84 17.93
C GLU A 22 3.70 3.94 16.72
N VAL A 23 4.34 5.10 16.56
CA VAL A 23 5.34 5.30 15.51
C VAL A 23 6.72 4.86 16.03
N GLN A 24 7.38 3.97 15.29
CA GLN A 24 8.69 3.42 15.61
C GLN A 24 9.53 3.27 14.34
N GLU A 25 10.85 3.34 14.50
CA GLU A 25 11.79 2.95 13.46
C GLU A 25 11.82 1.43 13.27
N LEU A 26 11.62 0.97 12.04
CA LEU A 26 11.71 -0.45 11.68
C LEU A 26 12.24 -0.60 10.26
N GLY A 27 13.33 -1.36 10.09
CA GLY A 27 13.92 -1.58 8.76
C GLY A 27 14.50 -0.31 8.10
N GLY A 28 14.79 0.74 8.90
CA GLY A 28 15.27 2.03 8.39
C GLY A 28 14.16 2.96 7.89
N LEU A 29 12.91 2.67 8.24
CA LEU A 29 11.75 3.51 7.97
C LEU A 29 11.04 3.85 9.28
N SER A 30 10.56 5.09 9.39
CA SER A 30 9.53 5.44 10.35
C SER A 30 8.26 4.68 9.98
N CYS A 31 7.70 3.95 10.93
CA CYS A 31 6.54 3.09 10.72
C CYS A 31 5.52 3.30 11.83
N TYR A 32 4.24 3.48 11.47
CA TYR A 32 3.16 3.30 12.42
C TYR A 32 2.91 1.80 12.63
N ILE A 33 2.93 1.35 13.87
CA ILE A 33 2.82 -0.06 14.25
C ILE A 33 1.62 -0.24 15.18
N SER A 34 0.79 -1.23 14.89
CA SER A 34 -0.37 -1.61 15.70
C SER A 34 -0.48 -3.13 15.82
N GLY A 35 -1.04 -3.60 16.94
CA GLY A 35 -1.21 -5.03 17.23
C GLY A 35 -0.13 -5.63 18.12
N SER A 36 -0.34 -6.88 18.54
CA SER A 36 0.54 -7.54 19.51
C SER A 36 1.89 -7.95 18.91
N ALA A 37 2.98 -7.64 19.62
CA ALA A 37 4.34 -8.09 19.29
C ALA A 37 4.51 -9.62 19.34
N ASP A 38 3.60 -10.34 19.98
CA ASP A 38 3.61 -11.81 20.02
C ASP A 38 3.02 -12.46 18.77
N SER A 39 2.33 -11.68 17.93
CA SER A 39 1.76 -12.20 16.68
C SER A 39 2.87 -12.74 15.78
N LYS A 40 2.60 -13.85 15.11
CA LYS A 40 3.53 -14.49 14.16
C LYS A 40 3.25 -14.10 12.71
N ILE A 41 2.16 -13.36 12.49
CA ILE A 41 1.71 -12.97 11.16
C ILE A 41 1.64 -11.45 11.12
N SER A 42 2.34 -10.85 10.15
CA SER A 42 2.32 -9.41 9.92
C SER A 42 1.57 -9.05 8.64
N VAL A 43 0.96 -7.87 8.65
CA VAL A 43 0.42 -7.22 7.45
C VAL A 43 1.11 -5.87 7.28
N ILE A 44 1.76 -5.66 6.14
CA ILE A 44 2.30 -4.36 5.75
C ILE A 44 1.23 -3.62 4.96
N LEU A 45 0.79 -2.45 5.44
CA LEU A 45 -0.14 -1.57 4.72
C LEU A 45 0.64 -0.43 4.08
N ILE A 46 0.67 -0.40 2.76
CA ILE A 46 1.45 0.55 1.97
C ILE A 46 0.52 1.66 1.48
N SER A 47 0.72 2.89 1.96
CA SER A 47 -0.11 4.04 1.62
C SER A 47 -0.10 4.38 0.13
N ASP A 48 -1.06 5.22 -0.27
CA ASP A 48 -0.98 5.94 -1.53
C ASP A 48 0.08 7.06 -1.46
N ILE A 49 0.14 7.88 -2.51
CA ILE A 49 1.12 8.98 -2.65
C ILE A 49 0.99 10.10 -1.60
N PHE A 50 -0.09 10.14 -0.83
CA PHE A 50 -0.32 11.17 0.19
C PHE A 50 0.27 10.78 1.55
N GLY A 51 0.85 9.59 1.66
CA GLY A 51 1.47 9.10 2.88
C GLY A 51 0.44 8.79 3.98
N TYR A 52 0.92 8.38 5.15
CA TYR A 52 0.06 8.16 6.32
C TYR A 52 0.04 9.35 7.29
N GLU A 53 0.97 10.31 7.15
CA GLU A 53 1.09 11.52 7.98
C GLU A 53 0.39 12.73 7.37
N ALA A 54 -0.81 12.56 6.80
CA ALA A 54 -1.60 13.71 6.38
C ALA A 54 -1.75 14.70 7.56
N PRO A 55 -1.54 16.02 7.35
CA PRO A 55 -1.43 17.00 8.43
C PRO A 55 -2.63 16.93 9.35
N LYS A 56 -2.41 17.07 10.66
CA LYS A 56 -3.37 16.91 11.79
C LYS A 56 -4.74 17.61 11.65
N LEU A 57 -4.90 18.48 10.64
CA LEU A 57 -6.12 19.24 10.32
C LEU A 57 -6.88 18.69 9.10
N ARG A 58 -6.28 17.79 8.30
CA ARG A 58 -6.99 16.95 7.33
C ARG A 58 -7.43 15.69 8.04
N ILE A 59 -8.71 15.37 7.88
CA ILE A 59 -9.40 14.31 8.62
C ILE A 59 -8.96 12.89 8.18
N ASP A 60 -7.95 12.76 7.32
CA ASP A 60 -7.69 11.51 6.61
C ASP A 60 -6.46 10.72 7.12
N ARG A 61 -6.67 10.00 8.22
CA ARG A 61 -5.78 8.92 8.69
C ARG A 61 -6.36 7.53 8.38
N PHE A 62 -7.02 7.38 7.24
CA PHE A 62 -7.73 6.14 6.89
C PHE A 62 -6.84 4.90 6.99
N VAL A 63 -5.62 4.95 6.45
CA VAL A 63 -4.68 3.82 6.48
C VAL A 63 -4.32 3.43 7.93
N LEU A 64 -4.15 4.40 8.83
CA LEU A 64 -3.85 4.11 10.24
C LEU A 64 -5.05 3.48 10.97
N LYS A 65 -6.27 3.91 10.67
CA LYS A 65 -7.50 3.28 11.21
C LYS A 65 -7.69 1.87 10.68
N LEU A 66 -7.38 1.66 9.40
CA LEU A 66 -7.36 0.31 8.84
C LEU A 66 -6.29 -0.53 9.53
N ALA A 67 -5.12 0.04 9.81
CA ALA A 67 -4.07 -0.65 10.54
C ALA A 67 -4.54 -1.12 11.91
N ASP A 68 -5.24 -0.27 12.66
CA ASP A 68 -5.81 -0.65 13.96
C ASP A 68 -6.89 -1.73 13.84
N LYS A 69 -7.71 -1.71 12.78
CA LYS A 69 -8.71 -2.77 12.53
C LYS A 69 -8.06 -4.10 12.17
N VAL A 70 -7.03 -4.08 11.34
CA VAL A 70 -6.25 -5.28 10.98
C VAL A 70 -5.51 -5.81 12.21
N ALA A 71 -4.96 -4.92 13.04
CA ALA A 71 -4.36 -5.28 14.32
C ALA A 71 -5.37 -5.92 15.29
N ALA A 72 -6.57 -5.35 15.40
CA ALA A 72 -7.66 -5.91 16.20
C ALA A 72 -8.12 -7.29 15.72
N ALA A 73 -7.88 -7.64 14.44
CA ALA A 73 -8.11 -8.97 13.89
C ALA A 73 -6.97 -9.97 14.20
N GLY A 74 -5.93 -9.57 14.93
CA GLY A 74 -4.86 -10.44 15.45
C GLY A 74 -3.53 -10.37 14.71
N TYR A 75 -3.35 -9.43 13.78
CA TYR A 75 -2.14 -9.29 12.98
C TYR A 75 -1.19 -8.23 13.55
N TYR A 76 0.12 -8.44 13.41
CA TYR A 76 1.10 -7.37 13.62
C TYR A 76 1.10 -6.44 12.41
N THR A 77 0.55 -5.24 12.55
CA THR A 77 0.28 -4.37 11.40
C THR A 77 1.27 -3.22 11.35
N VAL A 78 1.86 -3.01 10.18
CA VAL A 78 2.89 -1.99 9.97
C VAL A 78 2.51 -1.10 8.79
N VAL A 79 2.57 0.21 8.99
CA VAL A 79 2.38 1.25 7.97
C VAL A 79 3.68 2.05 7.84
N PRO A 80 4.57 1.69 6.90
CA PRO A 80 5.84 2.39 6.70
C PRO A 80 5.69 3.72 5.96
N ASP A 81 6.56 4.69 6.29
CA ASP A 81 6.65 5.98 5.60
C ASP A 81 7.70 5.89 4.50
N TYR A 82 7.28 5.42 3.33
CA TYR A 82 8.18 5.33 2.19
C TYR A 82 8.66 6.69 1.69
N PHE A 83 7.95 7.78 2.00
CA PHE A 83 8.27 9.11 1.49
C PHE A 83 9.09 9.97 2.46
N ARG A 84 9.31 9.48 3.70
CA ARG A 84 10.16 10.13 4.72
C ARG A 84 9.73 11.57 5.00
N GLY A 85 8.43 11.75 5.21
CA GLY A 85 7.82 13.05 5.46
C GLY A 85 7.63 13.93 4.23
N ASP A 86 7.87 13.41 3.01
CA ASP A 86 7.69 14.14 1.75
C ASP A 86 6.57 13.53 0.86
N PRO A 87 5.32 13.38 1.35
CA PRO A 87 4.21 12.91 0.52
C PRO A 87 3.85 13.91 -0.58
N CYS A 88 3.17 13.44 -1.62
CA CYS A 88 2.70 14.28 -2.71
C CYS A 88 1.66 15.30 -2.21
N ASP A 89 1.76 16.56 -2.65
CA ASP A 89 0.79 17.60 -2.31
C ASP A 89 -0.50 17.42 -3.13
N ALA A 90 -1.59 17.02 -2.45
CA ALA A 90 -2.89 16.83 -3.08
C ALA A 90 -3.49 18.10 -3.69
N ASP A 91 -3.25 19.28 -3.10
CA ASP A 91 -3.82 20.55 -3.61
C ASP A 91 -3.12 21.00 -4.90
N ARG A 92 -1.91 20.50 -5.13
CA ARG A 92 -1.07 20.84 -6.27
C ARG A 92 -0.72 19.64 -7.14
N PHE A 93 -1.50 18.55 -7.02
CA PHE A 93 -1.20 17.25 -7.59
C PHE A 93 -0.69 17.33 -9.04
N HIS A 94 -1.46 17.95 -9.95
CA HIS A 94 -1.09 18.05 -11.38
C HIS A 94 0.24 18.77 -11.64
N GLN A 95 0.65 19.66 -10.74
CA GLN A 95 1.90 20.42 -10.84
C GLN A 95 3.07 19.64 -10.27
N VAL A 96 2.87 18.97 -9.13
CA VAL A 96 3.97 18.34 -8.37
C VAL A 96 4.20 16.89 -8.74
N PHE A 97 3.14 16.16 -9.10
CA PHE A 97 3.18 14.72 -9.31
C PHE A 97 4.24 14.27 -10.33
N PRO A 98 4.39 14.90 -11.51
CA PRO A 98 5.39 14.48 -12.49
C PRO A 98 6.85 14.56 -12.00
N GLY A 99 7.14 15.47 -11.08
CA GLY A 99 8.45 15.58 -10.43
C GLY A 99 8.57 14.64 -9.24
N TRP A 100 7.53 14.61 -8.40
CA TRP A 100 7.47 13.79 -7.20
C TRP A 100 7.64 12.30 -7.50
N ILE A 101 6.96 11.77 -8.52
CA ILE A 101 7.01 10.33 -8.87
C ILE A 101 8.39 9.86 -9.34
N LYS A 102 9.25 10.78 -9.81
CA LYS A 102 10.64 10.46 -10.21
C LYS A 102 11.56 10.30 -9.00
N ILE A 103 11.22 10.96 -7.90
CA ILE A 103 11.96 10.90 -6.64
C ILE A 103 11.43 9.73 -5.80
N HIS A 104 10.12 9.58 -5.76
CA HIS A 104 9.38 8.61 -4.94
C HIS A 104 8.78 7.48 -5.79
N GLY A 105 9.58 6.92 -6.70
CA GLY A 105 9.16 5.80 -7.54
C GLY A 105 8.86 4.53 -6.72
N PRO A 106 7.88 3.69 -7.11
CA PRO A 106 7.54 2.47 -6.39
C PRO A 106 8.69 1.45 -6.37
N GLU A 107 9.67 1.56 -7.26
CA GLU A 107 10.88 0.74 -7.26
C GLU A 107 11.69 0.94 -5.97
N GLN A 108 11.81 2.19 -5.51
CA GLN A 108 12.47 2.48 -4.24
C GLN A 108 11.64 1.97 -3.06
N GLY A 109 10.31 2.07 -3.12
CA GLY A 109 9.42 1.47 -2.13
C GLY A 109 9.61 -0.05 -2.01
N PHE A 110 9.79 -0.74 -3.13
CA PHE A 110 10.10 -2.18 -3.15
C PHE A 110 11.45 -2.47 -2.48
N GLU A 111 12.51 -1.74 -2.83
CA GLU A 111 13.84 -1.91 -2.22
C GLU A 111 13.82 -1.62 -0.71
N ASP A 112 13.16 -0.53 -0.30
CA ASP A 112 13.00 -0.12 1.10
C ASP A 112 12.20 -1.15 1.93
N THR A 113 11.34 -1.94 1.29
CA THR A 113 10.56 -2.97 1.99
C THR A 113 11.41 -4.19 2.37
N LYS A 114 12.51 -4.47 1.66
CA LYS A 114 13.37 -5.61 1.95
C LYS A 114 13.96 -5.57 3.37
N PRO A 115 14.65 -4.49 3.82
CA PRO A 115 15.14 -4.41 5.19
C PRO A 115 14.00 -4.39 6.23
N LEU A 116 12.83 -3.83 5.89
CA LEU A 116 11.63 -3.91 6.74
C LEU A 116 11.18 -5.37 6.96
N ILE A 117 11.13 -6.17 5.90
CA ILE A 117 10.79 -7.60 5.97
C ILE A 117 11.79 -8.37 6.83
N GLU A 118 13.09 -8.10 6.69
CA GLU A 118 14.12 -8.75 7.52
C GLU A 118 14.02 -8.33 9.00
N ALA A 119 13.66 -7.07 9.27
CA ALA A 119 13.39 -6.60 10.63
C ALA A 119 12.16 -7.29 11.24
N LEU A 120 11.09 -7.49 10.45
CA LEU A 120 9.90 -8.24 10.88
C LEU A 120 10.24 -9.69 11.20
N LYS A 121 10.98 -10.38 10.32
CA LYS A 121 11.43 -11.76 10.56
C LYS A 121 12.28 -11.87 11.83
N SER A 122 13.16 -10.90 12.07
CA SER A 122 14.01 -10.85 13.27
C SER A 122 13.22 -10.68 14.56
N LYS A 123 12.02 -10.08 14.50
CA LYS A 123 11.06 -10.01 15.62
C LYS A 123 10.26 -11.32 15.82
N GLY A 124 10.50 -12.34 15.00
CA GLY A 124 9.82 -13.62 15.07
C GLY A 124 8.52 -13.70 14.26
N ILE A 125 8.29 -12.77 13.33
CA ILE A 125 7.24 -12.90 12.31
C ILE A 125 7.63 -14.01 11.34
N THR A 126 6.72 -14.95 11.10
CA THR A 126 6.92 -16.11 10.22
C THR A 126 6.13 -16.02 8.92
N LYS A 127 5.08 -15.17 8.88
CA LYS A 127 4.31 -14.88 7.67
C LYS A 127 4.04 -13.38 7.55
N ILE A 128 4.13 -12.86 6.33
CA ILE A 128 3.93 -11.46 5.98
C ILE A 128 2.96 -11.40 4.80
N GLY A 129 1.82 -10.76 4.98
CA GLY A 129 0.97 -10.28 3.89
C GLY A 129 1.23 -8.79 3.65
N ALA A 130 0.77 -8.28 2.50
CA ALA A 130 0.77 -6.85 2.26
C ALA A 130 -0.52 -6.39 1.58
N ALA A 131 -0.94 -5.16 1.86
CA ALA A 131 -1.99 -4.49 1.13
C ALA A 131 -1.53 -3.08 0.72
N GLY A 132 -1.83 -2.67 -0.50
CA GLY A 132 -1.31 -1.43 -1.07
C GLY A 132 -2.39 -0.62 -1.76
N PHE A 133 -2.33 0.70 -1.60
CA PHE A 133 -3.28 1.68 -2.13
C PHE A 133 -2.65 2.47 -3.28
N CYS A 134 -3.28 2.56 -4.45
CA CYS A 134 -2.76 3.31 -5.61
C CYS A 134 -1.29 2.95 -5.91
N TRP A 135 -0.35 3.87 -5.65
CA TRP A 135 1.10 3.69 -5.75
C TRP A 135 1.60 2.49 -4.94
N GLY A 136 1.07 2.29 -3.73
CA GLY A 136 1.44 1.19 -2.86
C GLY A 136 1.09 -0.18 -3.42
N ALA A 137 0.07 -0.26 -4.29
CA ALA A 137 -0.30 -1.52 -4.94
C ALA A 137 0.82 -2.01 -5.88
N LYS A 138 1.55 -1.10 -6.53
CA LYS A 138 2.71 -1.47 -7.37
C LYS A 138 3.82 -2.08 -6.51
N VAL A 139 4.11 -1.52 -5.33
CA VAL A 139 5.07 -2.10 -4.38
C VAL A 139 4.64 -3.51 -3.96
N VAL A 140 3.36 -3.71 -3.63
CA VAL A 140 2.81 -5.05 -3.31
C VAL A 140 3.01 -6.04 -4.47
N VAL A 141 2.77 -5.61 -5.71
CA VAL A 141 2.97 -6.47 -6.89
C VAL A 141 4.44 -6.87 -7.07
N GLU A 142 5.40 -5.96 -6.90
CA GLU A 142 6.81 -6.31 -6.99
C GLU A 142 7.24 -7.29 -5.87
N LEU A 143 6.77 -7.07 -4.63
CA LEU A 143 6.97 -8.02 -3.54
C LEU A 143 6.37 -9.40 -3.83
N ALA A 144 5.20 -9.43 -4.46
CA ALA A 144 4.47 -10.63 -4.85
C ALA A 144 5.13 -11.38 -6.01
N LYS A 145 5.80 -10.67 -6.93
CA LYS A 145 6.62 -11.25 -8.02
C LYS A 145 7.86 -11.95 -7.47
N GLU A 146 8.47 -11.41 -6.42
CA GLU A 146 9.69 -11.96 -5.82
C GLU A 146 9.45 -12.91 -4.64
N GLY A 147 8.19 -13.11 -4.22
CA GLY A 147 7.83 -14.06 -3.16
C GLY A 147 8.21 -13.59 -1.75
N TYR A 148 8.37 -12.28 -1.56
CA TYR A 148 8.68 -11.67 -0.25
C TYR A 148 7.49 -11.72 0.72
N ILE A 149 6.27 -11.77 0.19
CA ILE A 149 5.00 -11.83 0.94
C ILE A 149 4.24 -13.13 0.61
N GLN A 150 3.36 -13.58 1.48
CA GLN A 150 2.53 -14.77 1.26
C GLN A 150 1.21 -14.47 0.56
N ALA A 151 0.70 -13.24 0.67
CA ALA A 151 -0.51 -12.79 -0.02
C ALA A 151 -0.52 -11.27 -0.16
N GLY A 152 -1.14 -10.78 -1.23
CA GLY A 152 -1.27 -9.34 -1.54
C GLY A 152 -2.73 -8.89 -1.69
N VAL A 153 -3.02 -7.65 -1.31
CA VAL A 153 -4.29 -6.99 -1.66
C VAL A 153 -3.99 -5.66 -2.35
N LEU A 154 -4.54 -5.46 -3.54
CA LEU A 154 -4.36 -4.27 -4.35
C LEU A 154 -5.64 -3.44 -4.29
N LEU A 155 -5.58 -2.24 -3.72
CA LEU A 155 -6.72 -1.34 -3.62
C LEU A 155 -6.53 -0.19 -4.61
N HIS A 156 -7.50 0.01 -5.51
CA HIS A 156 -7.49 1.00 -6.60
C HIS A 156 -6.09 1.16 -7.23
N PRO A 157 -5.50 0.06 -7.74
CA PRO A 157 -4.10 0.01 -8.11
C PRO A 157 -3.70 1.06 -9.14
N SER A 158 -2.43 1.46 -9.15
CA SER A 158 -1.88 2.33 -10.19
C SER A 158 -0.47 1.87 -10.57
N LEU A 159 -0.02 2.22 -11.77
CA LEU A 159 1.33 1.87 -12.28
C LEU A 159 1.56 0.36 -12.46
N ILE A 160 0.50 -0.41 -12.69
CA ILE A 160 0.55 -1.87 -12.86
C ILE A 160 0.14 -2.22 -14.29
N SER A 161 0.93 -3.04 -14.97
CA SER A 161 0.58 -3.59 -16.29
C SER A 161 0.03 -5.02 -16.19
N VAL A 162 -0.47 -5.55 -17.30
CA VAL A 162 -0.94 -6.95 -17.38
C VAL A 162 0.24 -7.92 -17.18
N GLU A 163 1.42 -7.58 -17.69
CA GLU A 163 2.66 -8.34 -17.55
C GLU A 163 3.11 -8.39 -16.09
N ASP A 164 2.93 -7.31 -15.32
CA ASP A 164 3.21 -7.31 -13.90
C ASP A 164 2.35 -8.34 -13.16
N ILE A 165 1.04 -8.36 -13.43
CA ILE A 165 0.11 -9.34 -12.85
C ILE A 165 0.46 -10.77 -13.32
N GLN A 166 0.91 -10.94 -14.55
CA GLN A 166 1.41 -12.24 -15.04
C GLN A 166 2.63 -12.71 -14.24
N GLY A 167 3.52 -11.82 -13.83
CA GLY A 167 4.70 -12.15 -13.03
C GLY A 167 4.43 -12.54 -11.58
N VAL A 168 3.29 -12.17 -11.00
CA VAL A 168 2.96 -12.41 -9.58
C VAL A 168 2.99 -13.90 -9.22
N LYS A 169 3.70 -14.28 -8.15
CA LYS A 169 3.87 -15.70 -7.76
C LYS A 169 3.02 -16.13 -6.56
N VAL A 170 2.30 -15.20 -5.95
CA VAL A 170 1.54 -15.44 -4.71
C VAL A 170 0.08 -15.02 -4.89
N PRO A 171 -0.85 -15.52 -4.04
CA PRO A 171 -2.25 -15.11 -4.10
C PRO A 171 -2.40 -13.60 -3.94
N ILE A 172 -3.16 -12.98 -4.85
CA ILE A 172 -3.52 -11.56 -4.75
C ILE A 172 -5.04 -11.36 -4.91
N SER A 173 -5.56 -10.34 -4.26
CA SER A 173 -6.92 -9.83 -4.48
C SER A 173 -6.86 -8.39 -5.00
N ILE A 174 -7.73 -8.05 -5.94
CA ILE A 174 -7.75 -6.72 -6.59
C ILE A 174 -9.10 -6.08 -6.34
N LEU A 175 -9.10 -4.92 -5.68
CA LEU A 175 -10.26 -4.09 -5.42
C LEU A 175 -10.17 -2.86 -6.35
N GLY A 176 -10.63 -3.03 -7.59
CA GLY A 176 -10.73 -1.93 -8.56
C GLY A 176 -11.85 -0.95 -8.22
N ALA A 177 -11.64 0.34 -8.49
CA ALA A 177 -12.67 1.36 -8.31
C ALA A 177 -13.48 1.56 -9.61
N GLU A 178 -14.80 1.67 -9.48
CA GLU A 178 -15.76 1.64 -10.59
C GLU A 178 -15.50 2.72 -11.66
N ILE A 179 -14.99 3.88 -11.25
CA ILE A 179 -14.81 5.05 -12.11
C ILE A 179 -13.34 5.45 -12.28
N ASP A 180 -12.39 4.59 -11.91
CA ASP A 180 -10.94 4.89 -11.97
C ASP A 180 -10.44 5.08 -13.42
N GLN A 181 -9.53 6.04 -13.62
CA GLN A 181 -8.85 6.26 -14.90
C GLN A 181 -7.43 5.69 -14.95
N PHE A 182 -6.79 5.46 -13.80
CA PHE A 182 -5.47 4.83 -13.73
C PHE A 182 -5.58 3.31 -13.86
N SER A 183 -6.54 2.70 -13.16
CA SER A 183 -6.91 1.28 -13.32
C SER A 183 -8.39 1.11 -13.69
N PRO A 184 -8.79 1.52 -14.91
CA PRO A 184 -10.20 1.44 -15.31
C PRO A 184 -10.72 0.01 -15.23
N PRO A 185 -12.05 -0.19 -15.03
CA PRO A 185 -12.64 -1.52 -14.88
C PRO A 185 -12.25 -2.50 -15.98
N LYS A 186 -12.03 -2.01 -17.20
CA LYS A 186 -11.52 -2.83 -18.32
C LYS A 186 -10.14 -3.43 -18.01
N LEU A 187 -9.20 -2.62 -17.52
CA LEU A 187 -7.85 -3.10 -17.16
C LEU A 187 -7.92 -4.07 -15.98
N VAL A 188 -8.77 -3.81 -14.98
CA VAL A 188 -8.96 -4.73 -13.84
C VAL A 188 -9.51 -6.09 -14.30
N ARG A 189 -10.39 -6.12 -15.31
CA ARG A 189 -10.84 -7.39 -15.92
C ARG A 189 -9.71 -8.11 -16.65
N GLU A 190 -8.84 -7.40 -17.35
CA GLU A 190 -7.65 -8.01 -17.98
C GLU A 190 -6.73 -8.65 -16.92
N PHE A 191 -6.58 -8.02 -15.74
CA PHE A 191 -5.86 -8.61 -14.62
C PHE A 191 -6.54 -9.89 -14.10
N GLU A 192 -7.87 -9.88 -13.95
CA GLU A 192 -8.64 -11.04 -13.53
C GLU A 192 -8.46 -12.22 -14.50
N GLU A 193 -8.53 -11.98 -15.81
CA GLU A 193 -8.32 -13.00 -16.83
C GLU A 193 -6.92 -13.64 -16.75
N VAL A 194 -5.88 -12.86 -16.43
CA VAL A 194 -4.54 -13.39 -16.21
C VAL A 194 -4.50 -14.27 -14.96
N LEU A 195 -5.10 -13.82 -13.86
CA LEU A 195 -5.12 -14.57 -12.59
C LEU A 195 -5.91 -15.89 -12.72
N GLN A 196 -7.02 -15.91 -13.43
CA GLN A 196 -7.81 -17.14 -13.68
C GLN A 196 -7.05 -18.20 -14.48
N LYS A 197 -6.08 -17.80 -15.30
CA LYS A 197 -5.23 -18.71 -16.09
C LYS A 197 -4.07 -19.29 -15.29
N LYS A 198 -3.79 -18.79 -14.09
CA LYS A 198 -2.70 -19.31 -13.26
C LYS A 198 -3.06 -20.65 -12.65
N PRO A 199 -2.09 -21.59 -12.55
CA PRO A 199 -2.30 -22.86 -11.86
C PRO A 199 -2.68 -22.61 -10.40
N LYS A 200 -3.60 -23.44 -9.88
CA LYS A 200 -4.02 -23.43 -8.47
C LYS A 200 -2.97 -24.01 -7.55
#